data_AF-A0A9D8FZ11-F1
#
_entry.id   AF-A0A9D8FZ11-F1
#
_cell.length_a   1.000
_cell.length_b   1.000
_cell.length_c   1.000
_cell.angle_alpha   90.00
_cell.angle_beta   90.00
_cell.angle_gamma   90.00
#
_symmetry.space_group_name_H-M   'P 1'
#
loop_
_entity.id
_entity.type
_entity.pdbx_description
1 polymer ?
#
loop_
_entity_poly.entity_id
_entity_poly.type
_entity_poly.pdbx_seq_one_letter_code
_entity_poly.pdbx_strand_id
1 'polypeptide(L)'
;MRRIILAVLLGALAVCLTACPPKPPCDEPIGSKQIYRDAILSHPVTLQLNDNLQFHDIIIAECFVKGELSIGLLYHLPADMSSFGVVYADWLGLAYAKDGRIQIVLQYTGERQPFTYENVIGLFKERISSAENNPSPKVREFIAKVSPMQGNLSSCCWLGTMPPSPWAEIRYNANTKLVYEYLLPNSIQWSEFPEIERMHQIIEENLLVGNLSNCKIGKDDRHAYTRMQMTTAGDVWMNFSVALLCDDGWKDASVRLYPNGTYDQLVIQYEYKNK
;
A
#
# COMPACT_ATOMS: atom_id res chain seq x y z
N MET A 1 17.46 -43.48 -24.93
CA MET A 1 16.33 -42.64 -24.48
C MET A 1 16.39 -42.23 -23.00
N ARG A 2 16.55 -43.15 -22.03
CA ARG A 2 16.60 -42.81 -20.59
C ARG A 2 17.65 -41.76 -20.17
N ARG A 3 18.82 -41.71 -20.83
CA ARG A 3 19.89 -40.74 -20.50
C ARG A 3 19.61 -39.31 -20.96
N ILE A 4 18.80 -39.13 -22.00
CA ILE A 4 18.43 -37.80 -22.53
C ILE A 4 17.35 -37.18 -21.63
N ILE A 5 16.40 -37.98 -21.16
CA ILE A 5 15.35 -37.55 -20.24
C ILE A 5 15.94 -37.07 -18.91
N LEU A 6 16.96 -37.76 -18.39
CA LEU A 6 17.65 -37.36 -17.15
C LEU A 6 18.41 -36.03 -17.30
N ALA A 7 19.04 -35.79 -18.46
CA ALA A 7 19.75 -34.55 -18.75
C ALA A 7 18.80 -33.34 -18.90
N VAL A 8 17.64 -33.55 -19.52
CA VAL A 8 16.59 -32.51 -19.64
C VAL A 8 15.96 -32.20 -18.28
N LEU A 9 15.71 -33.22 -17.45
CA LEU A 9 15.20 -33.03 -16.08
C LEU A 9 16.20 -32.32 -15.16
N LEU A 10 17.51 -32.63 -15.26
CA LEU A 10 18.56 -31.93 -14.51
C LEU A 10 18.74 -30.47 -14.98
N GLY A 11 18.60 -30.21 -16.29
CA GLY A 11 18.60 -28.85 -16.83
C GLY A 11 17.41 -28.01 -16.36
N ALA A 12 16.21 -28.60 -16.34
CA ALA A 12 15.01 -27.93 -15.82
C ALA A 12 15.09 -27.65 -14.31
N LEU A 13 15.65 -28.59 -13.52
CA LEU A 13 15.85 -28.40 -12.08
C LEU A 13 16.84 -27.25 -11.78
N ALA A 14 17.89 -27.09 -12.58
CA ALA A 14 18.88 -26.03 -12.41
C ALA A 14 18.30 -24.63 -12.70
N VAL A 15 17.42 -24.52 -13.71
CA VAL A 15 16.73 -23.25 -14.04
C VAL A 15 15.70 -22.87 -12.97
N CYS A 16 15.05 -23.85 -12.33
CA CYS A 16 14.13 -23.59 -11.21
C CYS A 16 14.85 -23.18 -9.92
N LEU A 17 16.09 -23.63 -9.68
CA LEU A 17 16.87 -23.26 -8.49
C LEU A 17 17.48 -21.85 -8.55
N THR A 18 17.53 -21.23 -9.74
CA THR A 18 18.01 -19.84 -9.92
C THR A 18 16.89 -18.82 -10.07
N ALA A 19 15.63 -19.21 -9.86
CA ALA A 19 14.47 -18.33 -10.01
C ALA A 19 14.29 -17.31 -8.87
N CYS A 20 15.36 -17.00 -8.12
CA CYS A 20 15.39 -15.74 -7.38
C CYS A 20 15.73 -14.65 -8.40
N PRO A 21 14.87 -13.63 -8.61
CA PRO A 21 15.26 -12.50 -9.42
C PRO A 21 16.60 -11.97 -8.90
N PRO A 22 17.58 -11.68 -9.79
CA PRO A 22 18.88 -11.20 -9.35
C PRO A 22 18.65 -9.99 -8.47
N LYS A 23 19.20 -10.03 -7.25
CA LYS A 23 19.18 -8.86 -6.36
C LYS A 23 19.68 -7.67 -7.18
N PRO A 24 19.00 -6.52 -7.13
CA PRO A 24 19.46 -5.34 -7.85
C PRO A 24 20.93 -5.10 -7.51
N PRO A 25 21.77 -4.77 -8.52
CA PRO A 25 23.20 -4.65 -8.32
C PRO A 25 23.45 -3.60 -7.24
N CYS A 26 24.23 -4.01 -6.24
CA CYS A 26 24.60 -3.18 -5.10
C CYS A 26 26.08 -2.85 -5.28
N ASP A 27 26.37 -1.64 -5.77
CA ASP A 27 27.75 -1.27 -6.11
C ASP A 27 28.54 -0.93 -4.84
N GLU A 28 27.89 -0.25 -3.88
CA GLU A 28 28.54 0.14 -2.63
C GLU A 28 27.54 0.26 -1.47
N PRO A 29 27.65 -0.57 -0.41
CA PRO A 29 26.78 -0.50 0.77
C PRO A 29 26.94 0.83 1.51
N ILE A 30 25.84 1.38 1.99
CA ILE A 30 25.91 2.55 2.86
C ILE A 30 26.23 2.13 4.29
N GLY A 31 27.14 2.85 4.96
CA GLY A 31 27.50 2.52 6.34
C GLY A 31 26.39 2.82 7.34
N SER A 32 25.75 3.99 7.23
CA SER A 32 24.65 4.41 8.10
C SER A 32 23.58 5.18 7.34
N LYS A 33 22.34 4.70 7.40
CA LYS A 33 21.17 5.41 6.86
C LYS A 33 20.93 6.76 7.52
N GLN A 34 21.35 6.92 8.79
CA GLN A 34 21.08 8.13 9.56
C GLN A 34 21.74 9.36 8.93
N ILE A 35 22.95 9.22 8.38
CA ILE A 35 23.67 10.34 7.74
C ILE A 35 22.85 10.91 6.58
N TYR A 36 22.31 10.03 5.72
CA TYR A 36 21.51 10.44 4.57
C TYR A 36 20.12 10.92 4.99
N ARG A 37 19.54 10.31 6.03
CA ARG A 37 18.29 10.77 6.63
C ARG A 37 18.43 12.22 7.10
N ASP A 38 19.46 12.51 7.88
CA ASP A 38 19.70 13.86 8.42
C ASP A 38 19.99 14.87 7.30
N ALA A 39 20.78 14.48 6.29
CA ALA A 39 21.07 15.33 5.13
C ALA A 39 19.80 15.69 4.34
N ILE A 40 18.89 14.73 4.11
CA ILE A 40 17.64 14.99 3.40
C ILE A 40 16.66 15.81 4.24
N LEU A 41 16.51 15.47 5.52
CA LEU A 41 15.54 16.14 6.40
C LEU A 41 15.97 17.56 6.80
N SER A 42 17.26 17.87 6.74
CA SER A 42 17.79 19.22 6.94
C SER A 42 17.90 20.04 5.64
N HIS A 43 17.62 19.45 4.47
CA HIS A 43 17.70 20.16 3.20
C HIS A 43 16.65 21.29 3.14
N PRO A 44 16.99 22.52 2.68
CA PRO A 44 16.07 23.66 2.70
C PRO A 44 14.72 23.40 2.02
N VAL A 45 14.72 22.67 0.90
CA VAL A 45 13.48 22.31 0.19
C VAL A 45 12.62 21.36 1.03
N THR A 46 13.20 20.41 1.75
CA THR A 46 12.47 19.52 2.65
C THR A 46 11.85 20.29 3.81
N LEU A 47 12.60 21.23 4.39
CA LEU A 47 12.08 22.10 5.46
C LEU A 47 10.90 22.93 4.97
N GLN A 48 11.00 23.54 3.78
CA GLN A 48 9.91 24.30 3.18
C GLN A 48 8.69 23.43 2.83
N LEU A 49 8.90 22.19 2.37
CA LEU A 49 7.81 21.23 2.16
C LEU A 49 7.12 20.90 3.47
N ASN A 50 7.85 20.71 4.57
CA ASN A 50 7.28 20.41 5.88
C ASN A 50 6.43 21.56 6.47
N ASP A 51 6.63 22.80 6.01
CA ASP A 51 5.78 23.93 6.39
C ASP A 51 4.39 23.88 5.72
N ASN A 52 4.26 23.15 4.62
CA ASN A 52 3.06 23.13 3.77
C ASN A 52 2.41 21.73 3.66
N LEU A 53 3.19 20.68 3.86
CA LEU A 53 2.82 19.27 3.76
C LEU A 53 3.16 18.57 5.07
N GLN A 54 2.45 17.50 5.40
CA GLN A 54 2.78 16.69 6.57
C GLN A 54 3.74 15.57 6.17
N PHE A 55 5.01 15.67 6.55
CA PHE A 55 5.97 14.58 6.42
C PHE A 55 5.55 13.38 7.27
N HIS A 56 5.60 12.19 6.69
CA HIS A 56 5.25 10.94 7.36
C HIS A 56 6.45 10.02 7.55
N ASP A 57 7.13 9.66 6.46
CA ASP A 57 8.21 8.68 6.51
C ASP A 57 9.27 8.90 5.41
N ILE A 58 10.44 8.29 5.62
CA ILE A 58 11.56 8.27 4.68
C ILE A 58 12.13 6.84 4.56
N ILE A 59 12.19 6.35 3.34
CA ILE A 59 12.83 5.08 2.99
C ILE A 59 14.16 5.38 2.30
N ILE A 60 15.22 4.72 2.75
CA ILE A 60 16.56 4.86 2.19
C ILE A 60 17.03 3.48 1.77
N ALA A 61 17.46 3.35 0.50
CA ALA A 61 18.04 2.13 -0.03
C ALA A 61 19.30 1.70 0.75
N GLU A 62 19.69 0.43 0.67
CA GLU A 62 20.84 -0.11 1.42
C GLU A 62 22.20 0.19 0.78
N CYS A 63 22.21 0.66 -0.48
CA CYS A 63 23.45 0.92 -1.20
C CYS A 63 23.31 1.93 -2.32
N PHE A 64 24.47 2.45 -2.71
CA PHE A 64 24.63 3.17 -3.95
C PHE A 64 24.55 2.21 -5.13
N VAL A 65 23.81 2.63 -6.16
CA VAL A 65 23.76 1.99 -7.48
C VAL A 65 24.16 3.06 -8.50
N LYS A 66 25.21 2.80 -9.26
CA LYS A 66 25.81 3.74 -10.22
C LYS A 66 26.16 5.10 -9.59
N GLY A 67 26.66 5.07 -8.35
CA GLY A 67 27.09 6.27 -7.61
C GLY A 67 25.97 7.06 -6.94
N GLU A 68 24.74 6.53 -6.91
CA GLU A 68 23.58 7.23 -6.35
C GLU A 68 22.80 6.37 -5.37
N LEU A 69 22.26 7.02 -4.35
CA LEU A 69 21.41 6.42 -3.34
C LEU A 69 19.95 6.80 -3.63
N SER A 70 19.09 5.79 -3.74
CA SER A 70 17.65 5.98 -3.89
C SER A 70 17.01 6.26 -2.53
N ILE A 71 16.23 7.34 -2.46
CA ILE A 71 15.52 7.80 -1.26
C ILE A 71 14.06 8.07 -1.63
N GLY A 72 13.13 7.59 -0.82
CA GLY A 72 11.71 7.93 -0.91
C GLY A 72 11.28 8.77 0.28
N LEU A 73 10.53 9.83 0.04
CA LEU A 73 9.85 10.63 1.08
C LEU A 73 8.33 10.48 0.92
N LEU A 74 7.64 10.13 2.01
CA LEU A 74 6.18 10.05 2.04
C LEU A 74 5.60 11.30 2.71
N TYR A 75 4.71 11.97 2.01
CA TYR A 75 3.98 13.13 2.51
C TYR A 75 2.47 12.88 2.50
N HIS A 76 1.78 13.41 3.50
CA HIS A 76 0.36 13.71 3.38
C HIS A 76 0.18 15.12 2.83
N LEU A 77 -0.62 15.20 1.77
CA LEU A 77 -0.96 16.41 1.04
C LEU A 77 -2.31 16.92 1.57
N PRO A 78 -2.42 18.23 1.86
CA PRO A 78 -3.64 18.79 2.44
C PRO A 78 -4.83 18.67 1.50
N ALA A 79 -6.03 18.60 2.08
CA ALA A 79 -7.28 18.38 1.35
C ALA A 79 -7.61 19.49 0.34
N ASP A 80 -7.07 20.69 0.51
CA ASP A 80 -7.24 21.81 -0.41
C ASP A 80 -6.48 21.66 -1.74
N MET A 81 -5.55 20.69 -1.83
CA MET A 81 -4.93 20.29 -3.10
C MET A 81 -5.81 19.36 -3.94
N SER A 82 -6.87 18.80 -3.35
CA SER A 82 -7.81 17.87 -3.98
C SER A 82 -9.10 18.57 -4.40
N SER A 83 -9.59 18.32 -5.61
CA SER A 83 -10.93 18.77 -6.02
C SER A 83 -12.05 17.99 -5.33
N PHE A 84 -11.75 16.81 -4.79
CA PHE A 84 -12.66 16.03 -3.96
C PHE A 84 -12.62 16.39 -2.47
N GLY A 85 -11.70 17.27 -2.06
CA GLY A 85 -11.53 17.68 -0.68
C GLY A 85 -11.01 16.56 0.24
N VAL A 86 -10.22 15.62 -0.30
CA VAL A 86 -9.64 14.50 0.44
C VAL A 86 -8.13 14.67 0.60
N VAL A 87 -7.57 14.07 1.66
CA VAL A 87 -6.12 14.06 1.90
C VAL A 87 -5.48 13.00 1.00
N TYR A 88 -4.34 13.34 0.40
CA TYR A 88 -3.56 12.37 -0.38
C TYR A 88 -2.29 11.96 0.36
N ALA A 89 -1.87 10.71 0.21
CA ALA A 89 -0.57 10.22 0.66
C ALA A 89 0.27 9.78 -0.55
N ASP A 90 1.37 10.49 -0.84
CA ASP A 90 2.19 10.22 -2.04
C ASP A 90 3.70 10.20 -1.75
N TRP A 91 4.41 9.39 -2.54
CA TRP A 91 5.86 9.22 -2.46
C TRP A 91 6.59 10.14 -3.46
N LEU A 92 7.54 10.90 -2.93
CA LEU A 92 8.55 11.61 -3.69
C LEU A 92 9.83 10.76 -3.78
N GLY A 93 10.16 10.30 -4.99
CA GLY A 93 11.41 9.61 -5.26
C GLY A 93 12.56 10.61 -5.49
N LEU A 94 13.68 10.38 -4.82
CA LEU A 94 14.89 11.19 -4.90
C LEU A 94 16.11 10.31 -5.24
N ALA A 95 17.03 10.88 -6.02
CA ALA A 95 18.38 10.37 -6.19
C ALA A 95 19.36 11.29 -5.45
N TYR A 96 20.10 10.71 -4.51
CA TYR A 96 21.17 11.38 -3.77
C TYR A 96 22.53 10.93 -4.31
N ALA A 97 23.26 11.83 -4.95
CA ALA A 97 24.60 11.56 -5.45
C ALA A 97 25.65 11.73 -4.34
N LYS A 98 26.79 11.04 -4.45
CA LYS A 98 27.88 11.11 -3.45
C LYS A 98 28.48 12.50 -3.26
N ASP A 99 28.36 13.36 -4.26
CA ASP A 99 28.77 14.78 -4.20
C ASP A 99 27.77 15.67 -3.45
N GLY A 100 26.69 15.10 -2.90
CA GLY A 100 25.65 15.81 -2.16
C GLY A 100 24.53 16.38 -3.01
N ARG A 101 24.57 16.22 -4.35
CA ARG A 101 23.46 16.66 -5.21
C ARG A 101 22.23 15.78 -5.02
N ILE A 102 21.07 16.42 -4.97
CA ILE A 102 19.77 15.76 -4.84
C ILE A 102 18.92 16.10 -6.07
N GLN A 103 18.30 15.08 -6.66
CA GLN A 103 17.39 15.24 -7.79
C GLN A 103 16.11 14.47 -7.55
N ILE A 104 14.99 14.98 -8.08
CA ILE A 104 13.73 14.24 -8.14
C ILE A 104 13.86 13.19 -9.24
N VAL A 105 13.39 11.97 -8.97
CA VAL A 105 13.31 10.89 -9.95
C VAL A 105 11.84 10.60 -10.24
N LEU A 106 11.44 10.81 -11.50
CA LEU A 106 10.08 10.50 -11.94
C LEU A 106 9.92 8.98 -12.06
N GLN A 107 9.07 8.40 -11.21
CA GLN A 107 8.93 6.95 -11.02
C GLN A 107 8.71 6.15 -12.32
N TYR A 108 8.03 6.74 -13.32
CA TYR A 108 7.64 6.05 -14.55
C TYR A 108 8.59 6.26 -15.72
N THR A 109 9.24 7.42 -15.80
CA THR A 109 10.13 7.76 -16.92
C THR A 109 11.60 7.60 -16.55
N GLY A 110 11.93 7.58 -15.27
CA GLY A 110 13.30 7.69 -14.78
C GLY A 110 13.93 9.06 -15.04
N GLU A 111 13.17 10.01 -15.62
CA GLU A 111 13.62 11.37 -15.85
C GLU A 111 13.90 12.07 -14.53
N ARG A 112 14.79 13.06 -14.62
CA ARG A 112 15.31 13.76 -13.46
C ARG A 112 14.99 15.23 -13.52
N GLN A 113 14.58 15.75 -12.38
CA GLN A 113 14.30 17.16 -12.21
C GLN A 113 15.10 17.73 -11.02
N PRO A 114 15.44 19.02 -11.05
CA PRO A 114 16.00 19.69 -9.87
C PRO A 114 15.10 19.51 -8.66
N PHE A 115 15.69 19.21 -7.50
CA PHE A 115 14.95 19.17 -6.24
C PHE A 115 14.70 20.59 -5.74
N THR A 116 13.59 21.18 -6.17
CA THR A 116 13.08 22.49 -5.75
C THR A 116 11.64 22.36 -5.25
N TYR A 117 11.20 23.32 -4.43
CA TYR A 117 9.83 23.30 -3.88
C TYR A 117 8.78 23.29 -4.99
N GLU A 118 8.95 24.12 -6.02
CA GLU A 118 8.01 24.28 -7.13
C GLU A 118 7.88 23.00 -7.95
N ASN A 119 8.99 22.30 -8.20
CA ASN A 119 8.97 21.04 -8.94
C ASN A 119 8.25 19.94 -8.15
N VAL A 120 8.47 19.86 -6.83
CA VAL A 120 7.81 18.87 -5.97
C VAL A 120 6.29 19.15 -5.89
N ILE A 121 5.90 20.40 -5.61
CA ILE A 121 4.49 20.77 -5.52
C ILE A 121 3.78 20.60 -6.88
N GLY A 122 4.45 20.98 -7.98
CA GLY A 122 3.93 20.77 -9.34
C GLY A 122 3.66 19.29 -9.62
N LEU A 123 4.63 18.42 -9.27
CA LEU A 123 4.50 16.97 -9.44
C LEU A 123 3.31 16.39 -8.65
N PHE A 124 3.15 16.77 -7.38
CA PHE A 124 2.02 16.32 -6.57
C PHE A 124 0.68 16.78 -7.15
N LYS A 125 0.57 18.05 -7.55
CA LYS A 125 -0.67 18.57 -8.18
C LYS A 125 -1.00 17.88 -9.50
N GLU A 126 0.00 17.60 -10.34
CA GLU A 126 -0.20 16.89 -11.60
C GLU A 126 -0.72 15.47 -11.34
N ARG A 127 -0.13 14.75 -10.37
CA ARG A 127 -0.57 13.39 -10.00
C ARG A 127 -1.98 13.37 -9.44
N ILE A 128 -2.31 14.29 -8.54
CA ILE A 128 -3.68 14.45 -8.01
C ILE A 128 -4.63 14.71 -9.17
N SER A 129 -4.37 15.73 -10.01
CA SER A 129 -5.25 16.07 -11.13
C SER A 129 -5.44 14.90 -12.10
N SER A 130 -4.36 14.18 -12.45
CA SER A 130 -4.43 12.98 -13.30
C SER A 130 -5.33 11.88 -12.70
N ALA A 131 -5.31 11.76 -11.37
CA ALA A 131 -6.11 10.79 -10.68
C ALA A 131 -7.59 11.22 -10.54
N GLU A 132 -7.86 12.51 -10.42
CA GLU A 132 -9.19 13.11 -10.24
C GLU A 132 -9.92 13.44 -11.55
N ASN A 133 -9.23 13.63 -12.68
CA ASN A 133 -9.85 13.96 -13.96
C ASN A 133 -10.65 12.78 -14.57
N ASN A 134 -10.32 11.55 -14.17
CA ASN A 134 -11.07 10.35 -14.55
C ASN A 134 -10.85 9.23 -13.51
N PRO A 135 -11.45 9.37 -12.31
CA PRO A 135 -11.34 8.37 -11.27
C PRO A 135 -12.11 7.11 -11.68
N SER A 136 -11.65 5.95 -11.18
CA SER A 136 -12.41 4.71 -11.38
C SER A 136 -13.80 4.83 -10.74
N PRO A 137 -14.82 4.08 -11.22
CA PRO A 137 -16.12 4.03 -10.57
C PRO A 137 -16.04 3.73 -9.07
N LYS A 138 -15.13 2.85 -8.64
CA LYS A 138 -14.91 2.51 -7.23
C LYS A 138 -14.32 3.65 -6.40
N VAL A 139 -13.39 4.43 -6.96
CA VAL A 139 -12.89 5.65 -6.27
C VAL A 139 -14.02 6.67 -6.09
N ARG A 140 -14.86 6.86 -7.11
CA ARG A 140 -16.04 7.75 -6.99
C ARG A 140 -17.04 7.26 -5.94
N GLU A 141 -17.32 5.96 -5.95
CA GLU A 141 -18.20 5.32 -4.96
C GLU A 141 -17.67 5.51 -3.54
N PHE A 142 -16.37 5.31 -3.33
CA PHE A 142 -15.72 5.53 -2.03
C PHE A 142 -15.83 6.99 -1.58
N ILE A 143 -15.46 7.94 -2.43
CA ILE A 143 -15.54 9.39 -2.12
C ILE A 143 -16.99 9.82 -1.84
N ALA A 144 -17.98 9.25 -2.52
CA ALA A 144 -19.39 9.57 -2.28
C ALA A 144 -19.88 9.06 -0.91
N LYS A 145 -19.30 7.98 -0.38
CA LYS A 145 -19.71 7.33 0.89
C LYS A 145 -18.89 7.80 2.09
N VAL A 146 -17.65 8.20 1.85
CA VAL A 146 -16.74 8.70 2.89
C VAL A 146 -16.74 10.21 2.86
N SER A 147 -17.15 10.85 3.95
CA SER A 147 -17.13 12.31 4.08
C SER A 147 -15.74 12.89 3.71
N PRO A 148 -15.64 14.04 3.03
CA PRO A 148 -14.36 14.61 2.56
C PRO A 148 -13.29 14.73 3.65
N MET A 149 -13.69 14.95 4.91
CA MET A 149 -12.78 15.08 6.07
C MET A 149 -12.27 13.74 6.65
N GLN A 150 -12.69 12.60 6.10
CA GLN A 150 -12.37 11.28 6.61
C GLN A 150 -11.75 10.36 5.56
N GLY A 151 -11.48 10.85 4.35
CA GLY A 151 -10.89 10.08 3.25
C GLY A 151 -9.39 10.34 3.09
N ASN A 152 -8.58 9.28 3.08
CA ASN A 152 -7.18 9.33 2.62
C ASN A 152 -7.04 8.55 1.30
N LEU A 153 -6.51 9.21 0.28
CA LEU A 153 -6.18 8.62 -1.01
C LEU A 153 -4.67 8.40 -1.11
N SER A 154 -4.23 7.15 -0.98
CA SER A 154 -2.83 6.81 -1.28
C SER A 154 -2.71 6.30 -2.71
N SER A 155 -1.95 7.03 -3.54
CA SER A 155 -1.42 6.49 -4.79
C SER A 155 -0.12 5.77 -4.48
N CYS A 156 -0.12 4.44 -4.59
CA CYS A 156 1.09 3.68 -4.29
C CYS A 156 1.51 2.77 -5.44
N CYS A 157 2.81 2.80 -5.72
CA CYS A 157 3.60 1.59 -5.91
C CYS A 157 4.49 1.45 -4.67
N TRP A 158 4.17 0.46 -3.81
CA TRP A 158 4.89 -0.08 -2.62
C TRP A 158 4.68 0.49 -1.20
N LEU A 159 3.92 -0.31 -0.42
CA LEU A 159 4.06 -0.74 0.99
C LEU A 159 4.72 0.21 2.03
N GLY A 160 3.86 0.99 2.69
CA GLY A 160 3.94 1.25 4.12
C GLY A 160 2.58 0.95 4.74
N THR A 161 2.50 0.08 5.74
CA THR A 161 1.29 -0.08 6.57
C THR A 161 1.08 1.22 7.33
N MET A 162 -0.03 1.91 7.07
CA MET A 162 -0.43 3.00 7.96
C MET A 162 -0.77 2.41 9.34
N PRO A 163 -0.46 3.10 10.45
CA PRO A 163 -1.12 2.83 11.71
C PRO A 163 -2.65 2.99 11.54
N PRO A 164 -3.48 2.39 12.39
CA PRO A 164 -4.93 2.61 12.34
C PRO A 164 -5.22 4.10 12.50
N SER A 165 -5.51 4.75 11.38
CA SER A 165 -6.02 6.11 11.36
C SER A 165 -7.52 6.04 11.66
N PRO A 166 -8.12 7.00 12.39
CA PRO A 166 -9.58 7.09 12.50
C PRO A 166 -10.25 7.42 11.15
N TRP A 167 -9.49 7.50 10.05
CA TRP A 167 -9.94 7.86 8.72
C TRP A 167 -10.10 6.62 7.85
N ALA A 168 -11.08 6.65 6.96
CA ALA A 168 -11.20 5.68 5.90
C ALA A 168 -10.13 5.96 4.83
N GLU A 169 -9.44 4.93 4.40
CA GLU A 169 -8.43 5.00 3.36
C GLU A 169 -8.82 4.09 2.19
N ILE A 170 -8.52 4.55 0.99
CA ILE A 170 -8.51 3.72 -0.20
C ILE A 170 -7.15 3.87 -0.88
N ARG A 171 -6.52 2.73 -1.18
CA ARG A 171 -5.29 2.67 -1.99
C ARG A 171 -5.66 2.32 -3.40
N TYR A 172 -5.17 3.09 -4.36
CA TYR A 172 -5.46 2.85 -5.75
C TYR A 172 -4.29 3.22 -6.65
N ASN A 173 -4.25 2.60 -7.82
CA ASN A 173 -3.34 3.01 -8.88
C ASN A 173 -4.01 4.08 -9.73
N ALA A 174 -3.44 5.28 -9.79
CA ALA A 174 -3.94 6.32 -10.69
C ALA A 174 -3.78 5.95 -12.18
N ASN A 175 -2.83 5.07 -12.54
CA ASN A 175 -2.57 4.68 -13.93
C ASN A 175 -3.45 3.51 -14.37
N THR A 176 -3.45 2.40 -13.60
CA THR A 176 -4.29 1.24 -13.94
C THR A 176 -5.75 1.45 -13.55
N LYS A 177 -6.06 2.52 -12.81
CA LYS A 177 -7.39 2.83 -12.26
C LYS A 177 -7.95 1.71 -11.37
N LEU A 178 -7.08 0.85 -10.84
CA LEU A 178 -7.44 -0.26 -9.97
C LEU A 178 -7.33 0.17 -8.51
N VAL A 179 -8.33 -0.22 -7.71
CA VAL A 179 -8.28 -0.12 -6.25
C VAL A 179 -7.56 -1.36 -5.73
N TYR A 180 -6.64 -1.17 -4.79
CA TYR A 180 -5.82 -2.24 -4.22
C TYR A 180 -6.15 -2.57 -2.78
N GLU A 181 -6.76 -1.64 -2.05
CA GLU A 181 -6.99 -1.79 -0.62
C GLU A 181 -8.03 -0.77 -0.18
N TYR A 182 -8.95 -1.20 0.69
CA TYR A 182 -9.72 -0.31 1.55
C TYR A 182 -9.24 -0.53 2.99
N LEU A 183 -9.18 0.53 3.77
CA LEU A 183 -9.02 0.46 5.22
C LEU A 183 -10.13 1.33 5.81
N LEU A 184 -11.18 0.71 6.33
CA LEU A 184 -12.35 1.40 6.84
C LEU A 184 -12.38 1.30 8.37
N PRO A 185 -12.49 2.42 9.10
CA PRO A 185 -12.71 2.38 10.54
C PRO A 185 -14.14 1.90 10.87
N ASN A 186 -14.38 1.45 12.10
CA ASN A 186 -15.70 0.99 12.55
C ASN A 186 -16.76 2.10 12.59
N SER A 187 -16.33 3.37 12.56
CA SER A 187 -17.23 4.53 12.50
C SER A 187 -17.96 4.67 11.16
N ILE A 188 -17.51 3.97 10.11
CA ILE A 188 -18.17 3.93 8.81
C ILE A 188 -19.21 2.81 8.78
N GLN A 189 -20.37 3.07 8.18
CA GLN A 189 -21.39 2.04 7.96
C GLN A 189 -20.94 1.07 6.88
N TRP A 190 -20.33 -0.06 7.27
CA TRP A 190 -19.79 -1.03 6.31
C TRP A 190 -20.83 -1.67 5.40
N SER A 191 -22.11 -1.71 5.80
CA SER A 191 -23.23 -2.15 4.96
C SER A 191 -23.41 -1.30 3.70
N GLU A 192 -22.83 -0.10 3.66
CA GLU A 192 -22.80 0.68 2.42
C GLU A 192 -21.88 0.07 1.36
N PHE A 193 -21.02 -0.90 1.70
CA PHE A 193 -20.11 -1.60 0.79
C PHE A 193 -20.58 -3.05 0.60
N PRO A 194 -21.28 -3.38 -0.52
CA PRO A 194 -21.88 -4.71 -0.72
C PRO A 194 -20.88 -5.88 -0.64
N GLU A 195 -19.65 -5.65 -1.09
CA GLU A 195 -18.57 -6.64 -0.99
C GLU A 195 -18.18 -6.98 0.46
N ILE A 196 -18.24 -5.99 1.36
CA ILE A 196 -17.94 -6.17 2.79
C ILE A 196 -19.11 -6.89 3.46
N GLU A 197 -20.34 -6.47 3.17
CA GLU A 197 -21.55 -7.13 3.68
C GLU A 197 -21.59 -8.61 3.27
N ARG A 198 -21.31 -8.92 2.00
CA ARG A 198 -21.27 -10.30 1.52
C ARG A 198 -20.21 -11.12 2.24
N MET A 199 -19.06 -10.53 2.52
CA MET A 199 -17.98 -11.20 3.22
C MET A 199 -18.32 -11.46 4.69
N HIS A 200 -18.96 -10.50 5.37
CA HIS A 200 -19.48 -10.70 6.73
C HIS A 200 -20.43 -11.90 6.80
N GLN A 201 -21.38 -11.98 5.85
CA GLN A 201 -22.29 -13.13 5.76
C GLN A 201 -21.51 -14.43 5.59
N ILE A 202 -20.51 -14.48 4.70
CA ILE A 202 -19.68 -15.69 4.49
C ILE A 202 -18.97 -16.10 5.79
N ILE A 203 -18.39 -15.14 6.52
CA ILE A 203 -17.73 -15.39 7.81
C ILE A 203 -18.74 -15.92 8.84
N GLU A 204 -19.88 -15.26 8.99
CA GLU A 204 -20.90 -15.66 9.97
C GLU A 204 -21.49 -17.04 9.65
N GLU A 205 -21.77 -17.32 8.37
CA GLU A 205 -22.39 -18.57 7.92
C GLU A 205 -21.41 -19.76 7.90
N ASN A 206 -20.12 -19.53 7.61
CA ASN A 206 -19.17 -20.61 7.30
C ASN A 206 -17.98 -20.69 8.26
N LEU A 207 -17.60 -19.59 8.93
CA LEU A 207 -16.46 -19.55 9.84
C LEU A 207 -16.86 -19.52 11.31
N LEU A 208 -17.83 -18.69 11.68
CA LEU A 208 -18.28 -18.50 13.06
C LEU A 208 -19.26 -19.59 13.51
N VAL A 209 -19.00 -20.82 13.07
CA VAL A 209 -19.77 -22.02 13.38
C VAL A 209 -18.89 -23.00 14.16
N GLY A 210 -19.51 -23.92 14.89
CA GLY A 210 -18.79 -24.93 15.68
C GLY A 210 -17.85 -24.30 16.73
N ASN A 211 -16.55 -24.58 16.65
CA ASN A 211 -15.54 -24.14 17.62
C ASN A 211 -15.30 -22.62 17.66
N LEU A 212 -15.88 -21.86 16.74
CA LEU A 212 -15.76 -20.40 16.66
C LEU A 212 -17.13 -19.73 16.80
N SER A 213 -18.15 -20.48 17.22
CA SER A 213 -19.50 -19.94 17.48
C SER A 213 -19.54 -18.92 18.62
N ASN A 214 -18.52 -18.87 19.46
CA ASN A 214 -18.35 -17.85 20.49
C ASN A 214 -17.61 -16.60 19.97
N CYS A 215 -17.09 -16.64 18.75
CA CYS A 215 -16.43 -15.51 18.12
C CYS A 215 -17.47 -14.62 17.41
N LYS A 216 -17.19 -13.33 17.35
CA LYS A 216 -17.96 -12.36 16.54
C LYS A 216 -17.02 -11.44 15.79
N ILE A 217 -17.50 -10.84 14.71
CA ILE A 217 -16.75 -9.78 14.01
C ILE A 217 -16.53 -8.62 15.00
N GLY A 218 -15.26 -8.28 15.24
CA GLY A 218 -14.89 -7.23 16.18
C GLY A 218 -15.14 -5.84 15.61
N LYS A 219 -15.46 -4.89 16.50
CA LYS A 219 -15.80 -3.50 16.15
C LYS A 219 -14.98 -2.47 16.94
N ASP A 220 -13.85 -2.89 17.52
CA ASP A 220 -12.96 -1.98 18.24
C ASP A 220 -11.98 -1.29 17.28
N ASP A 221 -11.67 -0.02 17.56
CA ASP A 221 -10.93 0.89 16.67
C ASP A 221 -9.56 0.38 16.19
N ARG A 222 -8.97 -0.58 16.90
CA ARG A 222 -7.66 -1.15 16.57
C ARG A 222 -7.71 -2.27 15.53
N HIS A 223 -8.90 -2.72 15.18
CA HIS A 223 -9.11 -3.99 14.48
C HIS A 223 -10.13 -3.92 13.33
N ALA A 224 -10.49 -2.70 12.92
CA ALA A 224 -11.31 -2.45 11.76
C ALA A 224 -10.53 -2.82 10.49
N TYR A 225 -10.70 -4.05 10.01
CA TYR A 225 -10.00 -4.55 8.85
C TYR A 225 -10.99 -5.07 7.82
N THR A 226 -10.99 -4.42 6.66
CA THR A 226 -11.29 -5.05 5.39
C THR A 226 -10.17 -4.68 4.44
N ARG A 227 -8.95 -5.11 4.77
CA ARG A 227 -7.84 -5.04 3.80
C ARG A 227 -8.27 -5.83 2.59
N MET A 228 -8.74 -5.16 1.54
CA MET A 228 -9.23 -5.75 0.30
C MET A 228 -8.12 -5.73 -0.75
N GLN A 229 -7.34 -6.79 -0.88
CA GLN A 229 -6.29 -6.85 -1.91
C GLN A 229 -6.83 -7.33 -3.25
N MET A 230 -6.77 -6.50 -4.30
CA MET A 230 -7.00 -6.91 -5.69
C MET A 230 -5.66 -7.25 -6.36
N THR A 231 -5.49 -8.47 -6.87
CA THR A 231 -4.28 -8.84 -7.63
C THR A 231 -4.27 -8.23 -9.04
N THR A 232 -3.08 -7.86 -9.51
CA THR A 232 -2.87 -7.34 -10.86
C THR A 232 -3.06 -8.41 -11.94
N ALA A 233 -3.93 -8.09 -12.91
CA ALA A 233 -4.13 -8.71 -14.22
C ALA A 233 -4.34 -10.25 -14.25
N GLY A 234 -5.60 -10.66 -14.37
CA GLY A 234 -6.01 -12.02 -14.77
C GLY A 234 -6.92 -12.70 -13.75
N ASP A 235 -6.51 -12.72 -12.49
CA ASP A 235 -7.27 -13.30 -11.40
C ASP A 235 -7.90 -12.18 -10.57
N VAL A 236 -9.20 -11.93 -10.78
CA VAL A 236 -9.92 -10.90 -10.04
C VAL A 236 -10.47 -11.54 -8.77
N TRP A 237 -9.68 -11.61 -7.71
CA TRP A 237 -10.19 -11.93 -6.38
C TRP A 237 -9.75 -10.87 -5.38
N MET A 238 -10.51 -10.79 -4.30
CA MET A 238 -10.36 -9.84 -3.22
C MET A 238 -10.02 -10.64 -1.97
N ASN A 239 -8.82 -10.48 -1.43
CA ASN A 239 -8.54 -11.01 -0.09
C ASN A 239 -9.03 -9.98 0.92
N PHE A 240 -9.90 -10.37 1.83
CA PHE A 240 -10.36 -9.60 2.96
C PHE A 240 -9.78 -10.20 4.23
N SER A 241 -9.30 -9.37 5.14
CA SER A 241 -8.95 -9.82 6.50
C SER A 241 -9.79 -9.05 7.50
N VAL A 242 -10.47 -9.75 8.41
CA VAL A 242 -11.36 -9.23 9.44
C VAL A 242 -10.92 -9.75 10.80
N ALA A 243 -10.91 -8.87 11.78
CA ALA A 243 -10.66 -9.28 13.15
C ALA A 243 -11.90 -9.87 13.81
N LEU A 244 -11.72 -11.00 14.46
CA LEU A 244 -12.71 -11.70 15.25
C LEU A 244 -12.40 -11.52 16.74
N LEU A 245 -13.41 -11.17 17.51
CA LEU A 245 -13.38 -11.16 18.97
C LEU A 245 -13.98 -12.47 19.48
N CYS A 246 -13.16 -13.30 20.13
CA CYS A 246 -13.52 -14.56 20.76
C CYS A 246 -13.32 -14.46 22.28
N ASP A 247 -13.86 -15.40 23.06
CA ASP A 247 -13.68 -15.43 24.52
C ASP A 247 -12.20 -15.58 24.94
N ASP A 248 -11.39 -16.24 24.10
CA ASP A 248 -9.97 -16.48 24.31
C ASP A 248 -9.07 -15.36 23.72
N GLY A 249 -9.66 -14.34 23.11
CA GLY A 249 -8.95 -13.18 22.58
C GLY A 249 -9.27 -12.85 21.12
N TRP A 250 -8.39 -12.07 20.51
CA TRP A 250 -8.53 -11.60 19.13
C TRP A 250 -7.88 -12.56 18.12
N LYS A 251 -8.55 -12.78 17.00
CA LYS A 251 -8.08 -13.62 15.88
C LYS A 251 -8.30 -12.89 14.56
N ASP A 252 -7.51 -13.17 13.53
CA ASP A 252 -7.77 -12.64 12.19
C ASP A 252 -8.34 -13.75 11.31
N ALA A 253 -9.45 -13.45 10.64
CA ALA A 253 -10.04 -14.28 9.60
C ALA A 253 -9.77 -13.67 8.24
N SER A 254 -9.26 -14.47 7.30
CA SER A 254 -9.08 -14.04 5.92
C SER A 254 -10.01 -14.81 4.98
N VAL A 255 -10.70 -14.08 4.10
CA VAL A 255 -11.59 -14.61 3.06
C VAL A 255 -11.09 -14.15 1.70
N ARG A 256 -10.93 -15.08 0.76
CA ARG A 256 -10.73 -14.74 -0.67
C ARG A 256 -12.08 -14.79 -1.40
N LEU A 257 -12.53 -13.64 -1.89
CA LEU A 257 -13.81 -13.46 -2.58
C LEU A 257 -13.60 -13.16 -4.07
N TYR A 258 -14.26 -13.91 -4.94
CA TYR A 258 -14.32 -13.68 -6.38
C TYR A 258 -15.43 -12.68 -6.75
N PRO A 259 -15.44 -12.09 -7.96
CA PRO A 259 -16.37 -11.02 -8.33
C PRO A 259 -17.80 -11.54 -8.52
N ASN A 260 -17.94 -12.84 -8.75
CA ASN A 260 -19.21 -13.56 -8.78
C ASN A 260 -19.75 -13.89 -7.37
N GLY A 261 -19.05 -13.49 -6.30
CA GLY A 261 -19.43 -13.75 -4.91
C GLY A 261 -19.09 -15.13 -4.36
N THR A 262 -18.37 -15.98 -5.12
CA THR A 262 -17.84 -17.26 -4.61
C THR A 262 -16.56 -17.04 -3.82
N TYR A 263 -16.19 -17.99 -2.94
CA TYR A 263 -14.95 -17.94 -2.16
C TYR A 263 -14.23 -19.29 -2.20
N ASP A 264 -12.89 -19.30 -2.09
CA ASP A 264 -12.05 -20.52 -2.12
C ASP A 264 -11.06 -20.62 -0.95
N GLN A 265 -10.89 -19.56 -0.16
CA GLN A 265 -10.01 -19.53 0.99
C GLN A 265 -10.75 -18.92 2.18
N LEU A 266 -10.75 -19.67 3.28
CA LEU A 266 -11.25 -19.27 4.59
C LEU A 266 -10.24 -19.75 5.64
N VAL A 267 -9.40 -18.84 6.14
CA VAL A 267 -8.29 -19.19 7.03
C VAL A 267 -8.28 -18.28 8.25
N ILE A 268 -8.02 -18.86 9.42
CA ILE A 268 -7.73 -18.10 10.65
C ILE A 268 -6.23 -17.99 10.79
N GLN A 269 -5.73 -16.76 10.85
CA GLN A 269 -4.36 -16.49 11.25
C GLN A 269 -4.37 -16.24 12.76
N TYR A 270 -3.61 -17.05 13.52
CA TYR A 270 -3.64 -17.03 14.98
C TYR A 270 -2.70 -15.99 15.62
N GLU A 271 -3.23 -15.39 16.68
CA GLU A 271 -2.64 -14.68 17.83
C GLU A 271 -1.86 -13.36 17.60
N TYR A 272 -2.55 -12.24 17.85
CA TYR A 272 -1.91 -11.12 18.55
C TYR A 272 -1.86 -11.45 20.04
N LYS A 273 -0.67 -11.68 20.60
CA LYS A 273 -0.51 -11.50 22.04
C LYS A 273 -0.57 -10.00 22.31
N ASN A 274 -1.63 -9.57 23.00
CA ASN A 274 -1.75 -8.22 23.55
C ASN A 274 -0.38 -7.79 24.13
N LYS A 275 0.22 -6.76 23.54
CA LYS A 275 1.25 -5.95 24.17
C LYS A 275 0.61 -4.67 24.67
#